data_AF-A0A8J4SUI8-F1
#
_entry.id   AF-A0A8J4SUI8-F1
#
_cell.length_a   1.000
_cell.length_b   1.000
_cell.length_c   1.000
_cell.angle_alpha   90.00
_cell.angle_beta   90.00
_cell.angle_gamma   90.00
#
_symmetry.space_group_name_H-M   'P 1'
#
loop_
_entity.id
_entity.type
_entity.pdbx_description
1 polymer ?
#
loop_
_entity_poly.entity_id
_entity_poly.type
_entity_poly.pdbx_seq_one_letter_code
_entity_poly.pdbx_strand_id
1 'polypeptide(L)'
;MSGIVKHPISSPVFLSFTGMTGDGQADLEHHGGPDKAVCVYDYSRYPALEQLMDRKLDWGACGENLTVEGCMEDEVRIGDVYELGEAKVQVSQPRQPCFKLGARYDYKELPVYFQESGHTGFYFRVLQEGEVTPSAIFRRISTDPASMTVLEANRIMHQGKQDAAAMRALLAIPTLADSWKQTLLKRLAKLETAEQD
;
A
#
# COMPACT_ATOMS: atom_id res chain seq x y z
N MET A 1 -19.91 -0.59 -8.19
CA MET A 1 -19.02 0.56 -8.48
C MET A 1 -17.70 0.29 -7.78
N SER A 2 -16.57 0.21 -8.49
CA SER A 2 -15.28 0.05 -7.82
C SER A 2 -14.90 1.38 -7.18
N GLY A 3 -14.53 1.38 -5.89
CA GLY A 3 -13.98 2.56 -5.20
C GLY A 3 -12.59 2.98 -5.70
N ILE A 4 -12.24 2.69 -6.96
CA ILE A 4 -10.93 3.03 -7.54
C ILE A 4 -10.88 4.48 -8.01
N VAL A 5 -12.04 5.06 -8.36
CA VAL A 5 -12.12 6.48 -8.72
C VAL A 5 -12.31 7.28 -7.44
N LYS A 6 -11.29 8.07 -7.10
CA LYS A 6 -11.29 8.99 -5.96
C LYS A 6 -11.28 10.42 -6.48
N HIS A 7 -11.87 11.32 -5.70
CA HIS A 7 -11.87 12.75 -5.97
C HIS A 7 -11.28 13.48 -4.76
N PRO A 8 -10.49 14.55 -4.97
CA PRO A 8 -10.02 15.39 -3.88
C PRO A 8 -11.18 15.93 -3.05
N ILE A 9 -10.99 15.98 -1.75
CA ILE A 9 -11.95 16.54 -0.79
C ILE A 9 -11.41 17.86 -0.23
N SER A 10 -12.31 18.77 0.13
CA SER A 10 -11.98 20.06 0.75
C SER A 10 -12.49 20.19 2.18
N SER A 11 -13.22 19.20 2.69
CA SER A 11 -13.79 19.16 4.03
C SER A 11 -13.09 18.11 4.90
N PRO A 12 -13.10 18.27 6.23
CA PRO A 12 -12.65 17.22 7.15
C PRO A 12 -13.40 15.91 6.93
N VAL A 13 -12.71 14.79 7.19
CA VAL A 13 -13.29 13.44 7.23
C VAL A 13 -12.83 12.71 8.48
N PHE A 14 -13.72 11.90 9.05
CA PHE A 14 -13.36 11.03 10.16
C PHE A 14 -12.67 9.77 9.63
N LEU A 15 -11.50 9.44 10.18
CA LEU A 15 -10.76 8.21 9.91
C LEU A 15 -11.01 7.21 11.03
N SER A 16 -11.78 6.15 10.73
CA SER A 16 -12.03 5.03 11.63
C SER A 16 -11.00 3.93 11.44
N PHE A 17 -11.05 2.90 12.29
CA PHE A 17 -10.21 1.71 12.16
C PHE A 17 -10.32 0.98 10.82
N THR A 18 -11.41 1.19 10.07
CA THR A 18 -11.68 0.48 8.82
C THR A 18 -11.65 1.38 7.59
N GLY A 19 -11.51 2.70 7.75
CA GLY A 19 -11.33 3.63 6.63
C GLY A 19 -11.89 5.02 6.89
N MET A 20 -11.86 5.85 5.84
CA MET A 20 -12.39 7.22 5.90
C MET A 20 -13.90 7.22 5.66
N THR A 21 -14.63 8.04 6.44
CA THR A 21 -16.06 8.26 6.22
C THR A 21 -16.32 8.76 4.80
N GLY A 22 -17.29 8.15 4.11
CA GLY A 22 -17.62 8.47 2.72
C GLY A 22 -16.78 7.74 1.68
N ASP A 23 -15.75 6.97 2.10
CA ASP A 23 -14.98 6.14 1.18
C ASP A 23 -15.69 4.82 0.89
N GLY A 24 -16.11 4.63 -0.36
CA GLY A 24 -16.79 3.42 -0.82
C GLY A 24 -15.84 2.24 -0.98
N GLN A 25 -15.65 1.46 0.07
CA GLN A 25 -14.92 0.18 0.04
C GLN A 25 -15.83 -0.93 -0.54
N ALA A 26 -15.88 -1.05 -1.87
CA ALA A 26 -16.77 -2.01 -2.54
C ALA A 26 -16.38 -3.49 -2.35
N ASP A 27 -15.18 -3.78 -1.83
CA ASP A 27 -14.63 -5.13 -1.65
C ASP A 27 -13.75 -5.14 -0.40
N LEU A 28 -14.37 -5.41 0.75
CA LEU A 28 -13.70 -5.40 2.05
C LEU A 28 -12.74 -6.57 2.23
N GLU A 29 -12.90 -7.67 1.48
CA GLU A 29 -12.02 -8.84 1.57
C GLU A 29 -10.67 -8.58 0.89
N HIS A 30 -10.69 -8.02 -0.33
CA HIS A 30 -9.45 -7.85 -1.12
C HIS A 30 -8.87 -6.44 -1.02
N HIS A 31 -9.72 -5.42 -0.83
CA HIS A 31 -9.32 -4.02 -0.94
C HIS A 31 -9.58 -3.18 0.32
N GLY A 32 -10.07 -3.81 1.39
CA GLY A 32 -10.37 -3.14 2.66
C GLY A 32 -9.97 -3.95 3.89
N GLY A 33 -10.59 -3.61 5.01
CA GLY A 33 -10.29 -4.16 6.33
C GLY A 33 -9.28 -3.31 7.11
N PRO A 34 -9.05 -3.64 8.40
CA PRO A 34 -8.26 -2.81 9.31
C PRO A 34 -6.80 -2.65 8.86
N ASP A 35 -6.24 -3.64 8.15
CA ASP A 35 -4.89 -3.55 7.57
C ASP A 35 -4.81 -2.68 6.31
N LYS A 36 -5.94 -2.28 5.72
CA LYS A 36 -6.00 -1.54 4.44
C LYS A 36 -6.91 -0.31 4.53
N ALA A 37 -7.00 0.28 5.72
CA ALA A 37 -7.90 1.39 6.00
C ALA A 37 -7.60 2.63 5.13
N VAL A 38 -6.32 2.90 4.84
CA VAL A 38 -5.91 4.06 4.03
C VAL A 38 -4.90 3.63 2.98
N CYS A 39 -5.23 3.79 1.70
CA CYS A 39 -4.28 3.60 0.60
C CYS A 39 -3.47 4.87 0.38
N VAL A 40 -2.16 4.74 0.19
CA VAL A 40 -1.23 5.86 0.04
C VAL A 40 -0.45 5.71 -1.27
N TYR A 41 -0.23 6.82 -1.96
CA TYR A 41 0.66 6.87 -3.11
C TYR A 41 1.47 8.18 -3.10
N ASP A 42 2.75 8.07 -3.43
CA ASP A 42 3.64 9.23 -3.45
C ASP A 42 3.54 9.96 -4.80
N TYR A 43 3.31 11.27 -4.73
CA TYR A 43 3.14 12.14 -5.89
C TYR A 43 4.39 12.21 -6.77
N SER A 44 5.59 12.02 -6.22
CA SER A 44 6.84 11.97 -6.99
C SER A 44 6.88 10.81 -7.99
N ARG A 45 6.00 9.80 -7.85
CA ARG A 45 5.84 8.70 -8.81
C ARG A 45 4.94 9.06 -10.00
N TYR A 46 4.15 10.12 -9.91
CA TYR A 46 3.22 10.53 -10.96
C TYR A 46 3.92 10.84 -12.29
N PRO A 47 5.03 11.60 -12.36
CA PRO A 47 5.66 11.94 -13.64
C PRO A 47 6.03 10.72 -14.49
N ALA A 48 6.52 9.65 -13.86
CA ALA A 48 6.84 8.40 -14.57
C ALA A 48 5.58 7.72 -15.13
N LEU A 49 4.48 7.73 -14.37
CA LEU A 49 3.19 7.20 -14.81
C LEU A 49 2.56 8.06 -15.93
N GLU A 50 2.67 9.38 -15.82
CA GLU A 50 2.19 10.32 -16.84
C GLU A 50 2.93 10.11 -18.17
N GLN A 51 4.25 9.94 -18.11
CA GLN A 51 5.07 9.63 -19.28
C GLN A 51 4.73 8.25 -19.86
N LEU A 52 4.55 7.24 -19.00
CA LEU A 52 4.21 5.88 -19.42
C LEU A 52 2.87 5.82 -20.17
N MET A 53 1.87 6.57 -19.69
CA MET A 53 0.51 6.56 -20.23
C MET A 53 0.21 7.72 -21.19
N ASP A 54 1.21 8.55 -21.51
CA ASP A 54 1.09 9.78 -22.31
C ASP A 54 -0.12 10.65 -21.91
N ARG A 55 -0.28 10.89 -20.60
CA ARG A 55 -1.42 11.64 -20.07
C ARG A 55 -1.13 12.27 -18.72
N LYS A 56 -1.83 13.37 -18.43
CA LYS A 56 -1.82 13.99 -17.09
C LYS A 56 -2.67 13.21 -16.09
N LEU A 57 -2.20 13.16 -14.85
CA LEU A 57 -2.85 12.45 -13.74
C LEU A 57 -3.24 13.44 -12.63
N ASP A 58 -4.51 13.41 -12.24
CA ASP A 58 -5.01 14.12 -11.06
C ASP A 58 -4.80 13.31 -9.78
N TRP A 59 -4.84 13.96 -8.62
CA TRP A 59 -4.74 13.30 -7.32
C TRP A 59 -5.79 12.18 -7.16
N GLY A 60 -5.39 11.06 -6.56
CA GLY A 60 -6.23 9.86 -6.52
C GLY A 60 -6.23 9.06 -7.82
N ALA A 61 -5.30 9.35 -8.75
CA ALA A 61 -5.17 8.64 -10.02
C ALA A 61 -4.96 7.13 -9.81
N CYS A 62 -4.13 6.76 -8.83
CA CYS A 62 -3.87 5.37 -8.48
C CYS A 62 -5.00 4.77 -7.60
N GLY A 63 -6.03 5.55 -7.27
CA GLY A 63 -7.13 5.15 -6.38
C GLY A 63 -6.74 5.16 -4.90
N GLU A 64 -5.70 5.90 -4.56
CA GLU A 64 -5.25 6.16 -3.21
C GLU A 64 -6.19 7.11 -2.47
N ASN A 65 -6.20 6.99 -1.14
CA ASN A 65 -6.88 7.94 -0.25
C ASN A 65 -5.99 9.15 0.03
N LEU A 66 -4.69 8.92 0.17
CA LEU A 66 -3.70 9.96 0.45
C LEU A 66 -2.66 10.01 -0.66
N THR A 67 -2.67 11.12 -1.41
CA THR A 67 -1.56 11.53 -2.26
C THR A 67 -0.62 12.37 -1.41
N VAL A 68 0.63 11.93 -1.25
CA VAL A 68 1.64 12.55 -0.36
C VAL A 68 2.96 12.76 -1.08
N GLU A 69 3.89 13.49 -0.48
CA GLU A 69 5.28 13.59 -0.94
C GLU A 69 6.23 13.15 0.19
N GLY A 70 7.39 12.59 -0.18
CA GLY A 70 8.43 12.17 0.77
C GLY A 70 8.13 10.85 1.49
N CYS A 71 7.31 10.00 0.88
CA CYS A 71 6.93 8.67 1.33
C CYS A 71 7.09 7.64 0.21
N MET A 72 8.26 7.66 -0.44
CA MET A 72 8.58 6.67 -1.47
C MET A 72 8.82 5.28 -0.86
N GLU A 73 8.55 4.23 -1.64
CA GLU A 73 8.57 2.85 -1.18
C GLU A 73 9.96 2.37 -0.71
N ASP A 74 11.03 2.99 -1.17
CA ASP A 74 12.42 2.77 -0.77
C ASP A 74 12.80 3.50 0.54
N GLU A 75 11.98 4.42 1.01
CA GLU A 75 12.23 5.19 2.24
C GLU A 75 11.30 4.79 3.39
N VAL A 76 10.09 4.33 3.07
CA VAL A 76 9.04 3.94 4.03
C VAL A 76 9.19 2.47 4.40
N ARG A 77 9.13 2.16 5.69
CA ARG A 77 9.25 0.79 6.22
C ARG A 77 7.94 0.23 6.76
N ILE A 78 7.77 -1.08 6.68
CA ILE A 78 6.64 -1.77 7.29
C ILE A 78 6.72 -1.54 8.81
N GLY A 79 5.63 -1.06 9.41
CA GLY A 79 5.57 -0.68 10.81
C GLY A 79 5.88 0.79 11.12
N ASP A 80 6.35 1.60 10.15
CA ASP A 80 6.49 3.05 10.34
C ASP A 80 5.14 3.64 10.79
N VAL A 81 5.19 4.54 11.78
CA VAL A 81 4.00 5.19 12.34
C VAL A 81 4.01 6.67 11.99
N TYR A 82 2.86 7.17 11.57
CA TYR A 82 2.65 8.56 11.19
C TYR A 82 1.54 9.19 12.03
N GLU A 83 1.73 10.47 12.34
CA GLU A 83 0.67 11.39 12.73
C GLU A 83 -0.02 11.88 11.46
N LEU A 84 -1.35 11.83 11.45
CA LEU A 84 -2.21 12.28 10.36
C LEU A 84 -3.40 13.03 10.96
N GLY A 85 -3.25 14.35 11.14
CA GLY A 85 -4.23 15.14 11.89
C GLY A 85 -4.38 14.61 13.32
N GLU A 86 -5.60 14.28 13.73
CA GLU A 86 -5.86 13.68 15.05
C GLU A 86 -5.63 12.15 15.08
N ALA A 87 -5.44 11.53 13.92
CA ALA A 87 -5.25 10.09 13.80
C ALA A 87 -3.77 9.69 13.91
N LYS A 88 -3.55 8.43 14.30
CA LYS A 88 -2.25 7.75 14.17
C LYS A 88 -2.40 6.55 13.28
N VAL A 89 -1.51 6.43 12.31
CA VAL A 89 -1.58 5.39 11.27
C VAL A 89 -0.25 4.67 11.15
N GLN A 90 -0.27 3.39 10.78
CA GLN A 90 0.92 2.54 10.71
C GLN A 90 0.99 1.79 9.38
N VAL A 91 2.17 1.77 8.75
CA VAL A 91 2.40 1.02 7.50
C VAL A 91 2.18 -0.46 7.76
N SER A 92 1.21 -1.05 7.08
CA SER A 92 0.80 -2.44 7.29
C SER A 92 1.35 -3.38 6.20
N GLN A 93 1.31 -2.93 4.95
CA GLN A 93 1.72 -3.73 3.79
C GLN A 93 1.87 -2.85 2.53
N PRO A 94 2.68 -3.28 1.55
CA PRO A 94 2.60 -2.72 0.20
C PRO A 94 1.23 -2.94 -0.43
N ARG A 95 0.83 -2.01 -1.30
CA ARG A 95 -0.37 -2.16 -2.11
C ARG A 95 -0.10 -3.22 -3.18
N GLN A 96 -1.05 -4.12 -3.38
CA GLN A 96 -0.97 -5.10 -4.46
C GLN A 96 -1.44 -4.49 -5.79
N PRO A 97 -0.69 -4.68 -6.89
CA PRO A 97 -1.13 -4.30 -8.22
C PRO A 97 -2.46 -4.98 -8.58
N CYS A 98 -3.40 -4.22 -9.13
CA CYS A 98 -4.74 -4.70 -9.47
C CYS A 98 -5.10 -4.31 -10.91
N PHE A 99 -5.71 -5.25 -11.65
CA PHE A 99 -6.16 -5.04 -13.03
C PHE A 99 -7.18 -3.89 -13.18
N LYS A 100 -7.94 -3.57 -12.12
CA LYS A 100 -8.94 -2.49 -12.14
C LYS A 100 -8.31 -1.13 -12.45
N LEU A 101 -7.05 -0.91 -12.05
CA LEU A 101 -6.34 0.34 -12.32
C LEU A 101 -5.90 0.42 -13.79
N GLY A 102 -5.40 -0.68 -14.35
CA GLY A 102 -5.10 -0.74 -15.80
C GLY A 102 -6.37 -0.55 -16.64
N ALA A 103 -7.48 -1.16 -16.24
CA ALA A 103 -8.77 -0.98 -16.89
C ALA A 103 -9.30 0.47 -16.83
N ARG A 104 -9.05 1.20 -15.73
CA ARG A 104 -9.43 2.63 -15.59
C ARG A 104 -8.77 3.50 -16.67
N TYR A 105 -7.53 3.18 -17.03
CA TYR A 105 -6.72 3.99 -17.94
C TYR A 105 -6.60 3.40 -19.34
N ASP A 106 -7.28 2.29 -19.62
CA ASP A 106 -7.10 1.48 -20.85
C ASP A 106 -5.61 1.13 -21.11
N TYR A 107 -4.88 0.83 -20.03
CA TYR A 107 -3.46 0.50 -20.05
C TYR A 107 -3.23 -0.83 -19.33
N LYS A 108 -3.26 -1.94 -20.08
CA LYS A 108 -3.32 -3.31 -19.52
C LYS A 108 -2.02 -3.73 -18.85
N GLU A 109 -0.92 -3.09 -19.21
CA GLU A 109 0.44 -3.36 -18.74
C GLU A 109 0.74 -2.64 -17.41
N LEU A 110 -0.16 -1.78 -16.94
CA LEU A 110 0.06 -1.00 -15.72
C LEU A 110 0.31 -1.86 -14.47
N PRO A 111 -0.40 -2.98 -14.25
CA PRO A 111 -0.10 -3.87 -13.14
C PRO A 111 1.30 -4.50 -13.24
N VAL A 112 1.77 -4.79 -14.46
CA VAL A 112 3.13 -5.34 -14.69
C VAL A 112 4.17 -4.30 -14.33
N TYR A 113 4.00 -3.05 -14.79
CA TYR A 113 4.86 -1.93 -14.41
C TYR A 113 5.01 -1.80 -12.89
N PHE A 114 3.90 -1.88 -12.14
CA PHE A 114 3.95 -1.80 -10.68
C PHE A 114 4.65 -3.01 -10.04
N GLN A 115 4.46 -4.22 -10.57
CA GLN A 115 5.13 -5.43 -10.08
C GLN A 115 6.64 -5.40 -10.32
N GLU A 116 7.07 -4.89 -11.48
CA GLU A 116 8.48 -4.82 -11.87
C GLU A 116 9.23 -3.70 -11.16
N SER A 117 8.63 -2.50 -11.11
CA SER A 117 9.23 -1.34 -10.43
C SER A 117 9.17 -1.44 -8.91
N GLY A 118 8.11 -2.05 -8.36
CA GLY A 118 7.81 -2.02 -6.94
C GLY A 118 7.28 -0.69 -6.42
N HIS A 119 6.98 0.27 -7.31
CA HIS A 119 6.41 1.59 -6.98
C HIS A 119 4.88 1.51 -6.82
N THR A 120 4.43 0.64 -5.92
CA THR A 120 3.02 0.26 -5.81
C THR A 120 2.22 1.16 -4.87
N GLY A 121 2.88 2.01 -4.09
CA GLY A 121 2.32 2.58 -2.87
C GLY A 121 2.11 1.55 -1.77
N PHE A 122 1.40 1.93 -0.72
CA PHE A 122 1.20 1.07 0.45
C PHE A 122 -0.11 1.38 1.16
N TYR A 123 -0.40 0.58 2.17
CA TYR A 123 -1.53 0.80 3.05
C TYR A 123 -1.07 1.19 4.45
N PHE A 124 -1.88 2.04 5.07
CA PHE A 124 -1.89 2.17 6.52
C PHE A 124 -3.05 1.40 7.14
N ARG A 125 -2.77 0.82 8.32
CA ARG A 125 -3.78 0.55 9.35
C ARG A 125 -3.89 1.74 10.29
N VAL A 126 -5.01 1.85 11.00
CA VAL A 126 -5.23 2.93 11.98
C VAL A 126 -4.94 2.42 13.38
N LEU A 127 -4.10 3.15 14.13
CA LEU A 127 -3.79 2.89 15.54
C LEU A 127 -4.62 3.76 16.48
N GLN A 128 -5.02 4.95 16.02
CA GLN A 128 -5.87 5.89 16.73
C GLN A 128 -6.77 6.58 15.69
N GLU A 129 -8.09 6.47 15.88
CA GLU A 129 -9.08 7.18 15.06
C GLU A 129 -9.02 8.69 15.30
N GLY A 130 -9.51 9.48 14.35
CA GLY A 130 -9.53 10.93 14.49
C GLY A 130 -9.98 11.66 13.24
N GLU A 131 -10.18 12.96 13.37
CA GLU A 131 -10.45 13.83 12.23
C GLU A 131 -9.18 14.08 11.40
N VAL A 132 -9.32 13.98 10.08
CA VAL A 132 -8.27 14.26 9.09
C VAL A 132 -8.78 15.32 8.12
N THR A 133 -7.95 16.32 7.87
CA THR A 133 -8.24 17.41 6.92
C THR A 133 -7.22 17.40 5.78
N PRO A 134 -7.53 18.00 4.61
CA PRO A 134 -6.58 18.09 3.51
C PRO A 134 -5.27 18.82 3.85
N SER A 135 -5.29 19.69 4.87
CA SER A 135 -4.13 20.43 5.38
C SER A 135 -3.58 19.85 6.68
N ALA A 136 -3.97 18.63 7.05
CA ALA A 136 -3.55 18.00 8.29
C ALA A 136 -2.03 17.82 8.32
N ILE A 137 -1.47 17.87 9.53
CA ILE A 137 -0.08 17.46 9.74
C ILE A 137 0.04 16.00 9.29
N PHE A 138 1.00 15.73 8.42
CA PHE A 138 1.41 14.40 8.03
C PHE A 138 2.91 14.24 8.30
N ARG A 139 3.26 13.42 9.29
CA ARG A 139 4.65 13.30 9.74
C ARG A 139 4.93 11.93 10.30
N ARG A 140 6.06 11.34 9.90
CA ARG A 140 6.56 10.10 10.51
C ARG A 140 6.99 10.37 11.94
N ILE A 141 6.43 9.62 12.89
CA ILE A 141 6.70 9.75 14.33
C ILE A 141 7.44 8.54 14.91
N SER A 142 7.46 7.40 14.20
CA SER A 142 8.24 6.23 14.58
C SER A 142 8.69 5.47 13.35
N THR A 143 9.89 4.90 13.40
CA THR A 143 10.43 4.00 12.39
C THR A 143 11.26 2.92 13.09
N ASP A 144 11.22 1.70 12.55
CA ASP A 144 12.14 0.63 12.94
C ASP A 144 13.15 0.43 11.81
N PRO A 145 14.42 0.89 11.98
CA PRO A 145 15.45 0.73 10.96
C PRO A 145 15.78 -0.73 10.63
N ALA A 146 15.45 -1.69 11.52
CA ALA A 146 15.64 -3.11 11.28
C ALA A 146 14.51 -3.75 10.47
N SER A 147 13.40 -3.03 10.28
CA SER A 147 12.29 -3.45 9.42
C SER A 147 12.60 -3.24 7.94
N MET A 148 11.87 -3.95 7.07
CA MET A 148 12.01 -3.83 5.62
C MET A 148 11.25 -2.63 5.08
N THR A 149 11.83 -2.02 4.06
CA THR A 149 11.15 -1.03 3.22
C THR A 149 9.98 -1.67 2.47
N VAL A 150 9.03 -0.84 2.06
CA VAL A 150 7.91 -1.25 1.19
C VAL A 150 8.44 -1.84 -0.12
N LEU A 151 9.51 -1.27 -0.67
CA LEU A 151 10.14 -1.74 -1.90
C LEU A 151 10.79 -3.12 -1.74
N GLU A 152 11.52 -3.37 -0.64
CA GLU A 152 12.07 -4.69 -0.34
C GLU A 152 10.97 -5.75 -0.21
N ALA A 153 9.88 -5.43 0.51
CA ALA A 153 8.75 -6.32 0.64
C ALA A 153 8.08 -6.63 -0.72
N ASN A 154 7.92 -5.61 -1.58
CA ASN A 154 7.44 -5.80 -2.96
C ASN A 154 8.33 -6.75 -3.76
N ARG A 155 9.66 -6.58 -3.70
CA ARG A 155 10.62 -7.45 -4.39
C ARG A 155 10.48 -8.91 -3.92
N ILE A 156 10.39 -9.15 -2.62
CA ILE A 156 10.20 -10.50 -2.06
C ILE A 156 8.88 -11.11 -2.54
N MET A 157 7.79 -10.34 -2.51
CA MET A 157 6.46 -10.83 -2.89
C MET A 157 6.37 -11.17 -4.38
N HIS A 158 6.92 -10.33 -5.25
CA HIS A 158 6.68 -10.39 -6.69
C HIS A 158 7.83 -11.03 -7.47
N GLN A 159 9.07 -10.88 -7.03
CA GLN A 159 10.28 -11.31 -7.75
C GLN A 159 11.01 -12.45 -7.01
N GLY A 160 11.10 -12.39 -5.67
CA GLY A 160 11.75 -13.38 -4.81
C GLY A 160 10.94 -14.65 -4.53
N LYS A 161 10.17 -15.16 -5.50
CA LYS A 161 9.20 -16.26 -5.28
C LYS A 161 9.82 -17.60 -4.89
N GLN A 162 11.13 -17.75 -5.01
CA GLN A 162 11.90 -18.95 -4.64
C GLN A 162 12.85 -18.71 -3.45
N ASP A 163 12.88 -17.49 -2.90
CA ASP A 163 13.79 -17.13 -1.81
C ASP A 163 13.12 -17.37 -0.45
N ALA A 164 13.23 -18.61 0.05
CA ALA A 164 12.65 -19.00 1.33
C ALA A 164 13.21 -18.19 2.51
N ALA A 165 14.50 -17.81 2.46
CA ALA A 165 15.14 -17.04 3.53
C ALA A 165 14.57 -15.62 3.61
N ALA A 166 14.44 -14.95 2.48
CA ALA A 166 13.83 -13.62 2.42
C ALA A 166 12.35 -13.64 2.83
N MET A 167 11.59 -14.68 2.45
CA MET A 167 10.22 -14.84 2.91
C MET A 167 10.11 -14.99 4.43
N ARG A 168 10.99 -15.79 5.05
CA ARG A 168 11.05 -15.95 6.51
C ARG A 168 11.41 -14.64 7.21
N ALA A 169 12.35 -13.87 6.65
CA ALA A 169 12.73 -12.57 7.18
C ALA A 169 11.56 -11.57 7.12
N LEU A 170 10.81 -11.52 6.01
CA LEU A 170 9.61 -10.68 5.89
C LEU A 170 8.49 -11.13 6.85
N LEU A 171 8.28 -12.44 7.01
CA LEU A 171 7.32 -13.00 7.95
C LEU A 171 7.64 -12.68 9.42
N ALA A 172 8.91 -12.44 9.75
CA ALA A 172 9.34 -12.09 11.10
C ALA A 172 8.95 -10.67 11.52
N ILE A 173 8.52 -9.81 10.59
CA ILE A 173 8.06 -8.45 10.88
C ILE A 173 6.67 -8.52 11.55
N PRO A 174 6.53 -8.18 12.84
CA PRO A 174 5.27 -8.38 13.57
C PRO A 174 4.12 -7.55 12.99
N THR A 175 4.45 -6.34 12.52
CA THR A 175 3.53 -5.35 11.97
C THR A 175 3.12 -5.62 10.52
N LEU A 176 3.65 -6.66 9.86
CA LEU A 176 3.20 -7.03 8.53
C LEU A 176 1.74 -7.50 8.56
N ALA A 177 0.93 -7.03 7.61
CA ALA A 177 -0.48 -7.40 7.49
C ALA A 177 -0.71 -8.92 7.35
N ASP A 178 -1.82 -9.40 7.90
CA ASP A 178 -2.09 -10.84 7.94
C ASP A 178 -2.30 -11.45 6.55
N SER A 179 -2.88 -10.69 5.62
CA SER A 179 -3.09 -11.15 4.24
C SER A 179 -1.76 -11.46 3.52
N TRP A 180 -0.72 -10.68 3.80
CA TRP A 180 0.63 -10.91 3.32
C TRP A 180 1.27 -12.12 3.99
N LYS A 181 1.17 -12.23 5.32
CA LYS A 181 1.68 -13.38 6.07
C LYS A 181 1.08 -14.69 5.56
N GLN A 182 -0.23 -14.75 5.36
CA GLN A 182 -0.92 -15.93 4.83
C GLN A 182 -0.43 -16.32 3.44
N THR A 183 -0.20 -15.34 2.57
CA THR A 183 0.31 -15.59 1.20
C THR A 183 1.73 -16.16 1.24
N LEU A 184 2.60 -15.59 2.05
CA LEU A 184 4.00 -16.02 2.19
C LEU A 184 4.09 -17.40 2.85
N LEU A 185 3.32 -17.67 3.90
CA LEU A 185 3.28 -18.99 4.55
C LEU A 185 2.83 -20.10 3.59
N LYS A 186 1.76 -19.86 2.81
CA LYS A 186 1.31 -20.82 1.78
C LYS A 186 2.38 -21.06 0.72
N ARG A 187 3.15 -20.04 0.35
CA ARG A 187 4.25 -20.16 -0.63
C ARG A 187 5.42 -20.94 -0.05
N LEU A 188 5.83 -20.61 1.18
CA LEU A 188 6.94 -21.28 1.87
C LEU A 188 6.68 -22.77 2.05
N ALA A 189 5.46 -23.14 2.47
CA ALA A 189 5.07 -24.55 2.61
C ALA A 189 5.21 -25.32 1.28
N LYS A 190 4.91 -24.70 0.14
CA LYS A 190 5.08 -25.33 -1.18
C LYS A 190 6.55 -25.53 -1.58
N LEU A 191 7.42 -24.60 -1.20
CA LEU A 191 8.86 -24.73 -1.46
C LEU A 191 9.46 -25.86 -0.62
N GLU A 192 9.07 -25.92 0.66
CA GLU A 192 9.54 -26.97 1.57
C GLU A 192 9.08 -28.37 1.14
N THR A 193 7.89 -28.50 0.55
CA THR A 193 7.46 -29.79 -0.04
C THR A 193 8.23 -30.14 -1.31
N ALA A 194 8.57 -29.15 -2.15
CA ALA A 194 9.28 -29.39 -3.41
C ALA A 194 10.77 -29.70 -3.22
N GLU A 195 11.36 -29.34 -2.08
CA GLU A 195 12.74 -29.71 -1.70
C GLU A 195 12.84 -31.15 -1.14
N GLN A 196 11.70 -31.79 -0.83
CA GLN A 196 11.65 -33.14 -0.25
C GLN A 196 11.35 -34.24 -1.27
N ASP A 197 10.96 -33.87 -2.49
CA ASP A 197 10.72 -34.75 -3.64
C ASP A 197 11.93 -34.83 -4.58
#